data_AF-A0A319C9D0-F1
#
_entry.id   AF-A0A319C9D0-F1
#
_cell.length_a   1.000
_cell.length_b   1.000
_cell.length_c   1.000
_cell.angle_alpha   90.00
_cell.angle_beta   90.00
_cell.angle_gamma   90.00
#
_symmetry.space_group_name_H-M   'P 1'
#
loop_
_entity.id
_entity.type
_entity.pdbx_description
1 polymer ?
#
loop_
_entity_poly.entity_id
_entity_poly.type
_entity_poly.pdbx_seq_one_letter_code
_entity_poly.pdbx_strand_id
1 'polypeptide(L)'
;MQQTNSNNWLEIKSCESGQLTVLDHGRLESLVAELADSVDQCPSLSVFLGTRSKEACLRQLYPHNNINRRVSKTSVRLRCDVNTLRMSRPAFFADGDLTYKHSLSSLGKQTASMEQPITWQAHSSEKVLQIIYARLLFLFADVVCIFAADFADYSHMADFLISIHRARSASLLPASIRPRVVIVLPTNSVDNKMDEMEVEQLQCRLNMCESGPMSASFSAIHIVRL
;
A
#
# COMPACT_ATOMS: atom_id res chain seq x y z
N MET A 1 29.21 -4.67 -7.38
CA MET A 1 28.00 -3.80 -7.44
C MET A 1 27.62 -3.45 -6.01
N GLN A 2 27.56 -2.16 -5.66
CA GLN A 2 27.07 -1.72 -4.35
C GLN A 2 25.56 -1.93 -4.31
N GLN A 3 25.09 -2.98 -3.63
CA GLN A 3 23.68 -3.07 -3.25
C GLN A 3 23.39 -1.94 -2.27
N THR A 4 22.78 -0.87 -2.76
CA THR A 4 22.19 0.14 -1.92
C THR A 4 20.96 -0.50 -1.28
N ASN A 5 21.05 -0.88 0.00
CA ASN A 5 19.92 -1.34 0.84
C ASN A 5 18.85 -0.23 1.00
N SER A 6 18.18 0.10 -0.09
CA SER A 6 17.10 1.05 -0.14
C SER A 6 15.79 0.28 -0.13
N ASN A 7 14.85 0.68 0.71
CA ASN A 7 13.50 0.10 0.72
C ASN A 7 12.59 0.78 -0.32
N ASN A 8 13.14 1.69 -1.11
CA ASN A 8 12.44 2.40 -2.18
C ASN A 8 12.00 1.39 -3.24
N TRP A 9 10.71 1.34 -3.57
CA TRP A 9 10.24 0.49 -4.65
C TRP A 9 9.67 1.31 -5.79
N LEU A 10 8.53 1.97 -5.59
CA LEU A 10 7.86 2.73 -6.65
C LEU A 10 7.71 4.20 -6.27
N GLU A 11 8.00 5.07 -7.22
CA GLU A 11 7.85 6.52 -7.10
C GLU A 11 7.16 7.08 -8.35
N ILE A 12 6.41 8.16 -8.18
CA ILE A 12 5.77 8.86 -9.30
C ILE A 12 6.53 10.17 -9.49
N LYS A 13 7.00 10.41 -10.70
CA LYS A 13 7.69 11.63 -11.09
C LYS A 13 6.83 12.39 -12.10
N SER A 14 6.66 13.69 -11.86
CA SER A 14 6.15 14.61 -12.88
C SER A 14 7.33 15.28 -13.56
N CYS A 15 7.39 15.19 -14.89
CA CYS A 15 8.32 15.97 -15.70
C CYS A 15 7.82 17.40 -15.87
N GLU A 16 8.70 18.31 -16.31
CA GLU A 16 8.36 19.71 -16.59
C GLU A 16 7.27 19.85 -17.67
N SER A 17 7.18 18.88 -18.58
CA SER A 17 6.13 18.77 -19.59
C SER A 17 4.75 18.38 -19.04
N GLY A 18 4.64 18.14 -17.73
CA GLY A 18 3.43 17.58 -17.09
C GLY A 18 3.24 16.07 -17.32
N GLN A 19 4.15 15.41 -18.06
CA GLN A 19 4.10 13.97 -18.23
C GLN A 19 4.45 13.26 -16.92
N LEU A 20 3.57 12.35 -16.49
CA LEU A 20 3.79 11.51 -15.31
C LEU A 20 4.55 10.24 -15.72
N THR A 21 5.49 9.82 -14.88
CA THR A 21 6.32 8.63 -15.07
C THR A 21 6.39 7.85 -13.76
N VAL A 22 6.25 6.53 -13.85
CA VAL A 22 6.50 5.63 -12.71
C VAL A 22 7.97 5.23 -12.72
N LEU A 23 8.64 5.41 -11.60
CA LEU A 23 10.01 4.98 -11.38
C LEU A 23 10.00 3.68 -10.56
N ASP A 24 10.63 2.65 -11.09
CA ASP A 24 10.94 1.42 -10.35
C ASP A 24 12.41 1.43 -9.93
N HIS A 25 12.63 1.30 -8.62
CA HIS A 25 13.95 1.27 -8.01
C HIS A 25 14.56 -0.15 -7.92
N GLY A 26 13.89 -1.17 -8.47
CA GLY A 26 14.40 -2.55 -8.58
C GLY A 26 14.37 -3.33 -7.25
N ARG A 27 13.51 -2.92 -6.30
CA ARG A 27 13.52 -3.48 -4.95
C ARG A 27 12.91 -4.88 -4.90
N LEU A 28 11.93 -5.18 -5.74
CA LEU A 28 11.34 -6.52 -5.79
C LEU A 28 12.38 -7.55 -6.24
N GLU A 29 13.10 -7.26 -7.32
CA GLU A 29 14.18 -8.10 -7.87
C GLU A 29 15.28 -8.28 -6.83
N SER A 30 15.64 -7.20 -6.13
CA SER A 30 16.63 -7.25 -5.05
C SER A 30 16.19 -8.18 -3.92
N LEU A 31 14.93 -8.09 -3.49
CA LEU A 31 14.39 -8.96 -2.43
C LEU A 31 14.31 -10.42 -2.86
N VAL A 32 13.93 -10.70 -4.10
CA VAL A 32 13.91 -12.07 -4.63
C VAL A 32 15.33 -12.65 -4.67
N ALA A 33 16.34 -11.84 -5.00
CA ALA A 33 17.74 -12.25 -4.96
C ALA A 33 18.31 -12.43 -3.53
N GLU A 34 17.66 -11.84 -2.51
CA GLU A 34 18.01 -12.01 -1.10
C GLU A 34 17.41 -13.29 -0.48
N LEU A 35 16.46 -13.96 -1.17
CA LEU A 35 15.84 -15.21 -0.70
C LEU A 35 16.87 -16.35 -0.65
N ALA A 36 16.70 -17.26 0.32
CA ALA A 36 17.59 -18.40 0.50
C ALA A 36 17.41 -19.46 -0.60
N ASP A 37 16.17 -19.64 -1.04
CA ASP A 37 15.78 -20.49 -2.15
C ASP A 37 14.60 -19.83 -2.89
N SER A 38 14.92 -19.03 -3.91
CA SER A 38 13.90 -18.27 -4.66
C SER A 38 12.97 -19.14 -5.50
N VAL A 39 13.27 -20.44 -5.68
CA VAL A 39 12.44 -21.37 -6.45
C VAL A 39 11.38 -22.01 -5.57
N ASP A 40 11.76 -22.42 -4.36
CA ASP A 40 10.85 -23.15 -3.45
C ASP A 40 10.14 -22.24 -2.44
N GLN A 41 10.67 -21.05 -2.17
CA GLN A 41 9.99 -20.09 -1.28
C GLN A 41 8.81 -19.42 -1.98
N CYS A 42 7.68 -19.33 -1.27
CA CYS A 42 6.45 -18.68 -1.72
C CYS A 42 6.14 -17.46 -0.84
N PRO A 43 6.66 -16.26 -1.17
CA PRO A 43 6.45 -15.07 -0.34
C PRO A 43 4.96 -14.72 -0.20
N SER A 44 4.57 -14.25 0.98
CA SER A 44 3.28 -13.56 1.20
C SER A 44 3.48 -12.05 1.14
N LEU A 45 2.45 -11.29 0.78
CA LEU A 45 2.52 -9.83 0.72
C LEU A 45 1.41 -9.17 1.54
N SER A 46 1.81 -8.35 2.51
CA SER A 46 0.92 -7.44 3.23
C SER A 46 1.16 -5.99 2.79
N VAL A 47 0.11 -5.21 2.58
CA VAL A 47 0.21 -3.80 2.21
C VAL A 47 -0.27 -2.93 3.37
N PHE A 48 0.52 -1.95 3.79
CA PHE A 48 0.18 -1.06 4.90
C PHE A 48 0.08 0.40 4.42
N LEU A 49 -1.10 1.01 4.60
CA LEU A 49 -1.43 2.34 4.08
C LEU A 49 -1.73 3.31 5.22
N GLY A 50 -1.00 4.42 5.23
CA GLY A 50 -1.10 5.45 6.27
C GLY A 50 0.22 6.17 6.49
N THR A 51 0.28 6.93 7.57
CA THR A 51 1.41 7.75 7.97
C THR A 51 1.90 7.37 9.37
N ARG A 52 1.59 8.16 10.41
CA ARG A 52 2.19 8.04 11.74
C ARG A 52 1.72 6.79 12.48
N SER A 53 0.43 6.50 12.43
CA SER A 53 -0.18 5.34 13.08
C SER A 53 0.28 4.04 12.43
N LYS A 54 0.36 4.03 11.09
CA LYS A 54 1.01 2.95 10.33
C LYS A 54 2.46 2.73 10.78
N GLU A 55 3.27 3.79 10.84
CA GLU A 55 4.69 3.68 11.24
C GLU A 55 4.87 3.23 12.70
N ALA A 56 3.94 3.58 13.59
CA ALA A 56 3.92 3.05 14.95
C ALA A 56 3.61 1.55 14.97
N CYS A 57 2.61 1.10 14.21
CA CYS A 57 2.24 -0.31 14.11
C CYS A 57 3.35 -1.16 13.48
N LEU A 58 3.94 -0.71 12.37
CA LEU A 58 5.03 -1.43 11.70
C LEU A 58 6.25 -1.62 12.62
N ARG A 59 6.55 -0.66 13.50
CA ARG A 59 7.62 -0.80 14.50
C ARG A 59 7.34 -1.90 15.53
N GLN A 60 6.07 -2.12 15.88
CA GLN A 60 5.67 -3.15 16.81
C GLN A 60 5.62 -4.53 16.13
N LEU A 61 5.10 -4.59 14.90
CA LEU A 61 5.02 -5.84 14.12
C LEU A 61 6.39 -6.35 13.67
N TYR A 62 7.30 -5.44 13.30
CA TYR A 62 8.60 -5.77 12.74
C TYR A 62 9.75 -5.09 13.50
N PRO A 63 9.95 -5.41 14.80
CA PRO A 63 10.91 -4.70 15.65
C PRO A 63 12.36 -4.84 15.17
N HIS A 64 12.67 -5.92 14.43
CA HIS A 64 14.02 -6.20 13.92
C HIS A 64 14.32 -5.57 12.56
N ASN A 65 13.32 -5.00 11.88
CA ASN A 65 13.47 -4.41 10.55
C ASN A 65 14.00 -2.97 10.55
N ASN A 66 14.29 -2.40 11.72
CA ASN A 66 14.80 -1.02 11.86
C ASN A 66 13.92 0.02 11.13
N ILE A 67 12.60 -0.11 11.26
CA ILE A 67 11.62 0.79 10.65
C ILE A 67 11.96 2.25 11.05
N ASN A 68 12.11 3.14 10.07
CA ASN A 68 12.50 4.57 10.17
C ASN A 68 13.99 4.93 10.26
N ARG A 69 14.94 3.98 10.16
CA ARG A 69 16.38 4.34 10.11
C ARG A 69 16.79 5.10 8.84
N ARG A 70 15.98 5.03 7.77
CA ARG A 70 16.17 5.75 6.52
C ARG A 70 14.87 6.42 6.11
N VAL A 71 14.91 7.74 5.92
CA VAL A 71 13.80 8.50 5.33
C VAL A 71 13.73 8.09 3.86
N SER A 72 12.81 7.19 3.53
CA SER A 72 12.43 6.93 2.15
C SER A 72 11.63 8.11 1.63
N LYS A 73 11.87 8.49 0.39
CA LYS A 73 11.14 9.56 -0.30
C LYS A 73 10.19 9.01 -1.38
N THR A 74 10.10 7.69 -1.50
CA THR A 74 9.26 7.03 -2.49
C THR A 74 7.82 6.86 -2.00
N SER A 75 6.89 6.83 -2.95
CA SER A 75 5.46 6.67 -2.68
C SER A 75 5.13 5.28 -2.13
N VAL A 76 5.85 4.26 -2.60
CA VAL A 76 5.71 2.88 -2.17
C VAL A 76 7.06 2.30 -1.81
N ARG A 77 7.14 1.74 -0.61
CA ARG A 77 8.29 0.97 -0.13
C ARG A 77 7.98 -0.52 -0.15
N LEU A 78 9.02 -1.34 -0.29
CA LEU A 78 8.92 -2.79 -0.18
C LEU A 78 10.02 -3.34 0.75
N ARG A 79 9.62 -4.20 1.67
CA ARG A 79 10.46 -4.78 2.72
C ARG A 79 10.14 -6.26 2.89
N CYS A 80 11.05 -7.00 3.52
CA CYS A 80 10.83 -8.37 3.98
C CYS A 80 11.05 -8.40 5.49
N ASP A 81 10.20 -9.11 6.25
CA ASP A 81 10.48 -9.42 7.64
C ASP A 81 11.74 -10.28 7.72
N VAL A 82 12.78 -9.73 8.37
CA VAL A 82 14.10 -10.34 8.44
C VAL A 82 14.09 -11.71 9.12
N ASN A 83 13.13 -11.95 10.02
CA ASN A 83 13.02 -13.21 10.73
C ASN A 83 12.45 -14.33 9.86
N THR A 84 11.75 -13.97 8.79
CA THR A 84 11.05 -14.92 7.91
C THR A 84 11.80 -15.19 6.61
N LEU A 85 12.91 -14.49 6.36
CA LEU A 85 13.63 -14.52 5.08
C LEU A 85 14.04 -15.94 4.62
N ARG A 86 14.31 -16.84 5.56
CA ARG A 86 14.70 -18.24 5.31
C ARG A 86 13.56 -19.23 5.44
N MET A 87 12.35 -18.78 5.76
CA MET A 87 11.17 -19.65 5.90
C MET A 87 10.58 -19.98 4.53
N SER A 88 9.83 -21.08 4.41
CA SER A 88 9.17 -21.45 3.15
C SER A 88 8.21 -20.37 2.63
N ARG A 89 7.64 -19.55 3.53
CA ARG A 89 6.79 -18.41 3.19
C ARG A 89 7.35 -17.13 3.85
N PRO A 90 8.35 -16.47 3.23
CA PRO A 90 8.86 -15.20 3.75
C PRO A 90 7.78 -14.12 3.67
N ALA A 91 7.68 -13.29 4.71
CA ALA A 91 6.69 -12.24 4.81
C ALA A 91 7.22 -10.95 4.20
N PHE A 92 6.79 -10.65 2.98
CA PHE A 92 7.00 -9.33 2.38
C PHE A 92 5.92 -8.37 2.85
N PHE A 93 6.30 -7.11 2.97
CA PHE A 93 5.35 -6.04 3.21
C PHE A 93 5.69 -4.79 2.43
N ALA A 94 4.69 -4.27 1.75
CA ALA A 94 4.73 -2.98 1.11
C ALA A 94 4.10 -1.94 2.02
N ASP A 95 4.60 -0.72 1.99
CA ASP A 95 4.04 0.35 2.79
C ASP A 95 4.10 1.71 2.07
N GLY A 96 3.07 2.52 2.29
CA GLY A 96 2.96 3.84 1.65
C GLY A 96 1.86 4.69 2.28
N ASP A 97 1.53 5.78 1.61
CA ASP A 97 0.46 6.73 1.95
C ASP A 97 -0.57 6.71 0.79
N LEU A 98 -1.81 7.12 1.05
CA LEU A 98 -2.79 7.37 -0.02
C LEU A 98 -2.61 8.75 -0.64
N THR A 99 -2.07 9.70 0.13
CA THR A 99 -1.78 11.05 -0.34
C THR A 99 -0.39 11.06 -0.96
N TYR A 100 -0.32 11.43 -2.24
CA TYR A 100 0.96 11.67 -2.88
C TYR A 100 1.53 12.97 -2.33
N LYS A 101 2.68 12.89 -1.65
CA LYS A 101 3.43 14.08 -1.23
C LYS A 101 4.58 14.25 -2.19
N HIS A 102 4.55 15.36 -2.93
CA HIS A 102 5.63 15.70 -3.86
C HIS A 102 6.96 15.69 -3.09
N SER A 103 7.88 14.80 -3.47
CA SER A 103 9.25 14.86 -2.98
C SER A 103 9.93 16.04 -3.67
N LEU A 104 10.00 17.19 -3.01
CA LEU A 104 10.67 18.41 -3.51
C LEU A 104 12.20 18.26 -3.67
N SER A 105 12.76 17.04 -3.55
CA SER A 105 14.18 16.86 -3.26
C SER A 105 14.89 15.76 -4.06
N SER A 106 14.43 15.42 -5.26
CA SER A 106 15.20 14.57 -6.19
C SER A 106 16.33 15.33 -6.92
N LEU A 107 16.91 16.37 -6.32
CA LEU A 107 18.18 16.96 -6.79
C LEU A 107 19.38 16.01 -6.60
N GLY A 108 19.20 14.88 -5.91
CA GLY A 108 20.20 13.82 -5.80
C GLY A 108 19.98 12.75 -6.86
N LYS A 109 21.05 12.38 -7.57
CA LYS A 109 21.16 11.33 -8.60
C LYS A 109 20.80 9.92 -8.08
N GLN A 110 19.58 9.67 -7.61
CA GLN A 110 19.07 8.31 -7.52
C GLN A 110 18.52 7.97 -8.90
N THR A 111 19.30 7.24 -9.68
CA THR A 111 18.86 6.67 -10.96
C THR A 111 17.87 5.55 -10.64
N ALA A 112 16.61 5.71 -11.06
CA ALA A 112 15.67 4.61 -11.06
C ALA A 112 16.26 3.46 -11.91
N SER A 113 15.95 2.21 -11.54
CA SER A 113 16.35 1.05 -12.34
C SER A 113 15.58 1.03 -13.65
N MET A 114 14.31 1.44 -13.62
CA MET A 114 13.44 1.50 -14.77
C MET A 114 12.52 2.71 -14.66
N GLU A 115 12.27 3.38 -15.78
CA GLU A 115 11.31 4.47 -15.90
C GLU A 115 10.20 4.05 -16.86
N GLN A 116 8.94 4.19 -16.45
CA GLN A 116 7.77 3.82 -17.24
C GLN A 116 6.86 5.04 -17.42
N PRO A 117 6.90 5.70 -18.59
CA PRO A 117 6.05 6.85 -18.85
C PRO A 117 4.59 6.42 -18.88
N ILE A 118 3.73 7.25 -18.29
CA ILE A 118 2.30 6.99 -18.26
C ILE A 118 1.70 7.44 -19.59
N THR A 119 1.16 6.48 -20.32
CA THR A 119 0.55 6.70 -21.65
C THR A 119 -0.97 6.79 -21.60
N TRP A 120 -1.59 6.40 -20.47
CA TRP A 120 -3.02 6.52 -20.26
C TRP A 120 -3.40 7.87 -19.63
N GLN A 121 -4.68 8.23 -19.75
CA GLN A 121 -5.22 9.45 -19.16
C GLN A 121 -5.14 9.37 -17.63
N ALA A 122 -4.12 10.02 -17.05
CA ALA A 122 -3.96 10.20 -15.62
C ALA A 122 -3.87 11.69 -15.32
N HIS A 123 -4.82 12.19 -14.54
CA HIS A 123 -4.97 13.63 -14.30
C HIS A 123 -4.16 14.13 -13.09
N SER A 124 -3.61 13.23 -12.27
CA SER A 124 -2.77 13.59 -11.13
C SER A 124 -1.92 12.41 -10.64
N SER A 125 -0.86 12.71 -9.88
CA SER A 125 -0.01 11.70 -9.23
C SER A 125 -0.78 10.84 -8.22
N GLU A 126 -1.75 11.40 -7.50
CA GLU A 126 -2.62 10.61 -6.62
C GLU A 126 -3.42 9.58 -7.41
N LYS A 127 -3.93 9.96 -8.60
CA LYS A 127 -4.70 9.02 -9.42
C LYS A 127 -3.84 7.88 -9.95
N VAL A 128 -2.60 8.19 -10.34
CA VAL A 128 -1.60 7.18 -10.71
C VAL A 128 -1.34 6.25 -9.53
N LEU A 129 -1.10 6.80 -8.34
CA LEU A 129 -0.81 6.01 -7.14
C LEU A 129 -1.98 5.08 -6.79
N GLN A 130 -3.22 5.55 -6.89
CA GLN A 130 -4.41 4.73 -6.73
C GLN A 130 -4.44 3.57 -7.74
N ILE A 131 -4.11 3.82 -9.00
CA ILE A 131 -4.06 2.77 -10.03
C ILE A 131 -2.95 1.76 -9.72
N ILE A 132 -1.78 2.21 -9.26
CA ILE A 132 -0.68 1.33 -8.82
C ILE A 132 -1.15 0.43 -7.67
N TYR A 133 -1.78 0.98 -6.64
CA TYR A 133 -2.32 0.14 -5.56
C TYR A 133 -3.36 -0.84 -6.08
N ALA A 134 -4.31 -0.38 -6.89
CA ALA A 134 -5.40 -1.20 -7.37
C ALA A 134 -4.92 -2.34 -8.27
N ARG A 135 -4.15 -2.00 -9.31
CA ARG A 135 -3.85 -2.88 -10.46
C ARG A 135 -2.46 -3.52 -10.41
N LEU A 136 -1.65 -3.20 -9.41
CA LEU A 136 -0.37 -3.86 -9.20
C LEU A 136 -0.33 -4.47 -7.80
N LEU A 137 -0.30 -3.67 -6.75
CA LEU A 137 -0.03 -4.19 -5.40
C LEU A 137 -1.14 -5.10 -4.88
N PHE A 138 -2.41 -4.69 -4.99
CA PHE A 138 -3.52 -5.44 -4.41
C PHE A 138 -3.82 -6.75 -5.14
N LEU A 139 -3.33 -6.94 -6.37
CA LEU A 139 -3.48 -8.20 -7.09
C LEU A 139 -2.66 -9.34 -6.47
N PHE A 140 -1.59 -8.99 -5.75
CA PHE A 140 -0.68 -9.93 -5.12
C PHE A 140 -0.70 -9.85 -3.59
N ALA A 141 -1.54 -8.98 -3.01
CA ALA A 141 -1.62 -8.81 -1.58
C ALA A 141 -2.55 -9.85 -0.95
N ASP A 142 -2.09 -10.49 0.12
CA ASP A 142 -2.93 -11.32 0.98
C ASP A 142 -3.79 -10.44 1.90
N VAL A 143 -3.19 -9.38 2.45
CA VAL A 143 -3.81 -8.46 3.41
C VAL A 143 -3.46 -7.02 3.09
N VAL A 144 -4.45 -6.12 3.17
CA VAL A 144 -4.29 -4.68 3.04
C VAL A 144 -4.74 -4.01 4.35
N CYS A 145 -3.79 -3.45 5.09
CA CYS A 145 -4.05 -2.71 6.33
C CYS A 145 -4.13 -1.22 6.04
N ILE A 146 -5.23 -0.57 6.44
CA ILE A 146 -5.47 0.87 6.27
C ILE A 146 -5.66 1.50 7.65
N PHE A 147 -4.79 2.45 8.01
CA PHE A 147 -4.80 3.08 9.34
C PHE A 147 -5.68 4.32 9.34
N ALA A 148 -6.90 4.20 9.85
CA ALA A 148 -7.93 5.24 9.78
C ALA A 148 -7.51 6.57 10.42
N ALA A 149 -6.75 6.51 11.51
CA ALA A 149 -6.21 7.68 12.21
C ALA A 149 -5.21 8.52 11.39
N ASP A 150 -4.69 7.96 10.29
CA ASP A 150 -3.79 8.67 9.39
C ASP A 150 -4.52 9.40 8.24
N PHE A 151 -5.86 9.38 8.25
CA PHE A 151 -6.72 10.05 7.28
C PHE A 151 -7.45 11.23 7.90
N ALA A 152 -7.87 12.17 7.05
CA ALA A 152 -8.65 13.32 7.48
C ALA A 152 -10.02 12.91 8.05
N ASP A 153 -10.67 11.94 7.40
CA ASP A 153 -11.93 11.35 7.82
C ASP A 153 -12.13 9.95 7.17
N TYR A 154 -13.12 9.20 7.66
CA TYR A 154 -13.45 7.88 7.10
C TYR A 154 -14.08 7.97 5.71
N SER A 155 -14.58 9.13 5.31
CA SER A 155 -15.15 9.34 3.99
C SER A 155 -14.09 9.27 2.89
N HIS A 156 -12.94 9.93 3.07
CA HIS A 156 -11.82 9.86 2.15
C HIS A 156 -11.30 8.42 1.98
N MET A 157 -11.28 7.63 3.07
CA MET A 157 -10.93 6.22 3.02
C MET A 157 -11.96 5.39 2.25
N ALA A 158 -13.25 5.62 2.47
CA ALA A 158 -14.31 4.97 1.71
C ALA A 158 -14.19 5.27 0.21
N ASP A 159 -13.97 6.54 -0.14
CA ASP A 159 -13.78 6.99 -1.53
C ASP A 159 -12.56 6.34 -2.18
N PHE A 160 -11.47 6.18 -1.43
CA PHE A 160 -10.33 5.41 -1.90
C PHE A 160 -10.71 3.96 -2.21
N LEU A 161 -11.33 3.23 -1.27
CA LEU A 161 -11.73 1.83 -1.50
C LEU A 161 -12.72 1.68 -2.66
N ILE A 162 -13.67 2.60 -2.78
CA ILE A 162 -14.60 2.67 -3.92
C ILE A 162 -13.84 2.91 -5.22
N SER A 163 -12.82 3.77 -5.22
CA SER A 163 -11.99 4.03 -6.41
C SER A 163 -11.20 2.79 -6.84
N ILE A 164 -10.67 2.01 -5.88
CA ILE A 164 -10.00 0.74 -6.13
C ILE A 164 -10.99 -0.27 -6.73
N HIS A 165 -12.19 -0.37 -6.16
CA HIS A 165 -13.24 -1.25 -6.66
C HIS A 165 -13.67 -0.89 -8.09
N ARG A 166 -13.85 0.40 -8.38
CA ARG A 166 -14.15 0.92 -9.72
C ARG A 166 -13.05 0.65 -10.74
N ALA A 167 -11.78 0.58 -10.30
CA ALA A 167 -10.67 0.20 -11.17
C ALA A 167 -10.75 -1.27 -11.64
N ARG A 168 -11.65 -2.08 -11.03
CA ARG A 168 -11.96 -3.49 -11.36
C ARG A 168 -10.74 -4.39 -11.36
N SER A 169 -9.77 -4.12 -10.50
CA SER A 169 -8.46 -4.74 -10.60
C SER A 169 -8.48 -6.24 -10.27
N ALA A 170 -9.19 -6.62 -9.21
CA ALA A 170 -9.24 -8.01 -8.75
C ALA A 170 -10.50 -8.78 -9.19
N SER A 171 -11.32 -8.21 -10.07
CA SER A 171 -12.60 -8.81 -10.46
C SER A 171 -12.45 -10.14 -11.21
N LEU A 172 -11.33 -10.30 -11.92
CA LEU A 172 -10.97 -11.53 -12.63
C LEU A 172 -10.32 -12.59 -11.74
N LEU A 173 -9.92 -12.22 -10.51
CA LEU A 173 -9.33 -13.17 -9.57
C LEU A 173 -10.43 -13.98 -8.86
N PRO A 174 -10.22 -15.28 -8.61
CA PRO A 174 -11.06 -16.07 -7.72
C PRO A 174 -11.22 -15.40 -6.36
N ALA A 175 -12.43 -15.48 -5.78
CA ALA A 175 -12.72 -14.84 -4.49
C ALA A 175 -11.77 -15.28 -3.36
N SER A 176 -11.27 -16.52 -3.41
CA SER A 176 -10.35 -17.09 -2.42
C SER A 176 -8.96 -16.47 -2.40
N ILE A 177 -8.54 -15.81 -3.50
CA ILE A 177 -7.22 -15.17 -3.60
C ILE A 177 -7.31 -13.64 -3.61
N ARG A 178 -8.51 -13.07 -3.44
CA ARG A 178 -8.66 -11.61 -3.34
C ARG A 178 -8.13 -11.13 -1.99
N PRO A 179 -7.49 -9.95 -1.94
CA PRO A 179 -6.97 -9.38 -0.71
C PRO A 179 -8.08 -9.22 0.34
N ARG A 180 -7.72 -9.40 1.60
CA ARG A 180 -8.53 -8.99 2.76
C ARG A 180 -8.14 -7.58 3.17
N VAL A 181 -9.11 -6.70 3.37
CA VAL A 181 -8.86 -5.35 3.90
C VAL A 181 -9.07 -5.35 5.40
N VAL A 182 -8.15 -4.74 6.13
CA VAL A 182 -8.24 -4.49 7.58
C VAL A 182 -8.15 -2.98 7.79
N ILE A 183 -9.24 -2.37 8.19
CA ILE A 183 -9.32 -0.97 8.58
C ILE A 183 -9.02 -0.91 10.08
N VAL A 184 -7.94 -0.23 10.42
CA VAL A 184 -7.43 -0.08 11.78
C VAL A 184 -7.87 1.26 12.34
N LEU A 185 -8.80 1.23 13.29
CA LEU A 185 -9.31 2.39 14.00
C LEU A 185 -8.44 2.71 15.23
N PRO A 186 -8.28 4.00 15.59
CA PRO A 186 -7.62 4.38 16.83
C PRO A 186 -8.43 3.97 18.07
N THR A 187 -7.74 3.70 19.18
CA THR A 187 -8.36 3.61 20.51
C THR A 187 -8.73 5.01 20.99
N ASN A 188 -9.94 5.46 20.69
CA ASN A 188 -10.45 6.72 21.25
C ASN A 188 -11.24 6.42 22.54
N SER A 189 -10.78 6.91 23.68
CA SER A 189 -11.38 6.63 25.00
C SER A 189 -12.46 7.64 25.44
N VAL A 190 -12.79 8.64 24.62
CA VAL A 190 -13.51 9.83 25.11
C VAL A 190 -14.92 10.00 24.53
N ASP A 191 -15.25 9.46 23.35
CA ASP A 191 -16.62 9.55 22.82
C ASP A 191 -17.01 8.38 21.89
N ASN A 192 -17.33 7.23 22.49
CA ASN A 192 -17.62 5.99 21.76
C ASN A 192 -18.80 6.09 20.78
N LYS A 193 -19.79 6.96 21.04
CA LYS A 193 -21.01 7.03 20.22
C LYS A 193 -20.80 7.74 18.89
N MET A 194 -20.02 8.82 18.89
CA MET A 194 -19.73 9.56 17.65
C MET A 194 -18.86 8.73 16.71
N ASP A 195 -17.87 8.02 17.27
CA ASP A 195 -17.01 7.10 16.50
C ASP A 195 -17.80 5.89 15.97
N GLU A 196 -18.75 5.34 16.72
CA GLU A 196 -19.64 4.28 16.22
C GLU A 196 -20.49 4.73 15.03
N MET A 197 -21.06 5.94 15.10
CA MET A 197 -21.84 6.50 13.99
C MET A 197 -20.99 6.71 12.73
N GLU A 198 -19.76 7.21 12.87
CA GLU A 198 -18.84 7.39 11.73
C GLU A 198 -18.45 6.03 11.11
N VAL A 199 -18.25 5.00 11.94
CA VAL A 199 -17.98 3.63 11.46
C VAL A 199 -19.19 3.03 10.74
N GLU A 200 -20.41 3.23 11.24
CA GLU A 200 -21.63 2.82 10.56
C GLU A 200 -21.80 3.54 9.21
N GLN A 201 -21.50 4.84 9.15
CA GLN A 201 -21.52 5.61 7.91
C GLN A 201 -20.50 5.08 6.90
N LEU A 202 -19.28 4.78 7.34
CA LEU A 202 -18.26 4.14 6.52
C LEU A 202 -18.76 2.81 5.93
N GLN A 203 -19.31 1.93 6.77
CA GLN A 203 -19.86 0.64 6.34
C GLN A 203 -21.02 0.82 5.35
N CYS A 204 -21.94 1.74 5.63
CA CYS A 204 -23.05 2.06 4.76
C CYS A 204 -22.55 2.53 3.39
N ARG A 205 -21.57 3.44 3.33
CA ARG A 205 -20.97 3.91 2.07
C ARG A 205 -20.32 2.78 1.27
N LEU A 206 -19.62 1.86 1.94
CA LEU A 206 -18.99 0.71 1.26
C LEU A 206 -20.03 -0.29 0.73
N ASN A 207 -21.14 -0.49 1.46
CA ASN A 207 -22.22 -1.40 1.07
C ASN A 207 -23.11 -0.82 -0.04
N MET A 208 -23.33 0.49 -0.05
CA MET A 208 -24.15 1.20 -1.04
C MET A 208 -23.35 1.64 -2.28
N CYS A 209 -22.23 0.97 -2.58
CA CYS A 209 -21.43 1.29 -3.75
C CYS A 209 -22.18 0.96 -5.05
N GLU A 210 -22.49 1.98 -5.85
CA GLU A 210 -23.20 1.83 -7.13
C GLU A 210 -22.51 0.91 -8.14
N SER A 211 -21.19 0.73 -8.00
CA SER A 211 -20.39 -0.10 -8.91
C SER A 211 -20.49 -1.60 -8.61
N GLY A 212 -21.26 -1.99 -7.59
CA GLY A 212 -21.46 -3.36 -7.14
C GLY A 212 -20.88 -3.62 -5.74
N PRO A 213 -21.01 -4.85 -5.24
CA PRO A 213 -20.53 -5.19 -3.91
C PRO A 213 -18.99 -5.21 -3.87
N MET A 214 -18.42 -4.73 -2.76
CA MET A 214 -16.98 -4.74 -2.50
C MET A 214 -16.35 -6.15 -2.57
N SER A 215 -17.17 -7.19 -2.39
CA SER A 215 -16.74 -8.59 -2.50
C SER A 215 -16.18 -8.94 -3.88
N ALA A 216 -16.47 -8.16 -4.93
CA ALA A 216 -15.87 -8.35 -6.25
C ALA A 216 -14.39 -7.93 -6.31
N SER A 217 -13.91 -7.14 -5.34
CA SER A 217 -12.52 -6.66 -5.26
C SER A 217 -11.76 -7.19 -4.05
N PHE A 218 -12.45 -7.44 -2.95
CA PHE A 218 -11.86 -7.89 -1.69
C PHE A 218 -12.57 -9.15 -1.23
N SER A 219 -11.86 -10.09 -0.63
CA SER A 219 -12.50 -11.29 -0.07
C SER A 219 -13.27 -10.97 1.22
N ALA A 220 -12.78 -10.00 2.00
CA ALA A 220 -13.43 -9.46 3.17
C ALA A 220 -12.91 -8.04 3.48
N ILE A 221 -13.72 -7.26 4.19
CA ILE A 221 -13.32 -6.00 4.82
C ILE A 221 -13.60 -6.13 6.31
N HIS A 222 -12.55 -6.02 7.11
CA HIS A 222 -12.61 -6.09 8.57
C HIS A 222 -12.32 -4.70 9.14
N ILE A 223 -13.03 -4.34 10.20
CA ILE A 223 -12.77 -3.12 10.97
C ILE A 223 -12.32 -3.56 12.36
N VAL A 224 -11.15 -3.11 12.79
CA VAL A 224 -10.55 -3.48 14.08
C VAL A 224 -10.15 -2.22 14.84
N ARG A 225 -10.36 -2.24 16.16
CA ARG A 225 -9.83 -1.22 17.07
C ARG A 225 -8.58 -1.80 17.73
N LEU A 226 -7.45 -1.10 17.64
CA LEU A 226 -6.24 -1.41 18.40
C LEU A 226 -6.27 -0.69 19.73
#